data_AF-A0A1E4I7L0-F1
#
_entry.id   AF-A0A1E4I7L0-F1
#
_cell.length_a   1.000
_cell.length_b   1.000
_cell.length_c   1.000
_cell.angle_alpha   90.00
_cell.angle_beta   90.00
_cell.angle_gamma   90.00
#
_symmetry.space_group_name_H-M   'P 1'
#
loop_
_entity.id
_entity.type
_entity.pdbx_description
1 polymer ?
#
loop_
_entity_poly.entity_id
_entity_poly.type
_entity_poly.pdbx_seq_one_letter_code
_entity_poly.pdbx_strand_id
1 'polypeptide(L)'
;MEQTKKIVAGRAMLGQVFGCAIPGFVPPFNTFDPITAAVLSEQGFLYLSAGSEHGSAEPGRLTELPRTCQLTELRPALAEARRHPHGDLAIVAVMHHYDFQESGRTDAPLTLEQLSDLFRWLRQQPDVRLHTLSRLASRHDANTWRKAVQRNRWVQRQHWRIRSVFPRYSLMPHTLFRYVRLTGTPT
;
A
#
# COMPACT_ATOMS: atom_id res chain seq x y z
N MET A 1 -23.57 5.28 -13.50
CA MET A 1 -24.19 4.02 -14.01
C MET A 1 -23.22 3.16 -14.82
N GLU A 2 -22.44 3.72 -15.75
CA GLU A 2 -21.47 2.95 -16.55
C GLU A 2 -20.28 2.41 -15.74
N GLN A 3 -19.68 3.23 -14.89
CA GLN A 3 -18.55 2.83 -14.03
C GLN A 3 -18.90 1.65 -13.10
N THR A 4 -20.07 1.71 -12.45
CA THR A 4 -20.60 0.62 -11.62
C THR A 4 -20.70 -0.67 -12.41
N LYS A 5 -21.26 -0.63 -13.63
CA LYS A 5 -21.36 -1.81 -14.50
C LYS A 5 -19.99 -2.40 -14.82
N LYS A 6 -18.99 -1.56 -15.14
CA LYS A 6 -17.62 -2.01 -15.43
C LYS A 6 -16.96 -2.67 -14.21
N ILE A 7 -17.09 -2.07 -13.02
CA ILE A 7 -16.52 -2.61 -11.78
C ILE A 7 -17.16 -3.98 -11.44
N VAL A 8 -18.49 -4.07 -11.51
CA VAL A 8 -19.22 -5.31 -11.19
C VAL A 8 -18.93 -6.40 -12.20
N ALA A 9 -18.99 -6.09 -13.50
CA ALA A 9 -18.69 -7.04 -14.57
C ALA A 9 -17.24 -7.54 -14.49
N GLY A 10 -16.28 -6.62 -14.26
CA GLY A 10 -14.88 -6.99 -14.08
C GLY A 10 -14.66 -7.89 -12.88
N ARG A 11 -15.28 -7.59 -11.72
CA ARG A 11 -15.20 -8.43 -10.52
C ARG A 11 -15.77 -9.83 -10.76
N ALA A 12 -16.93 -9.92 -11.42
CA ALA A 12 -17.58 -11.19 -11.73
C ALA A 12 -16.72 -12.03 -12.68
N MET A 13 -16.20 -11.42 -13.75
CA MET A 13 -15.31 -12.05 -14.71
C MET A 13 -14.04 -12.60 -14.03
N LEU A 14 -13.35 -11.76 -13.25
CA LEU A 14 -12.15 -12.20 -12.52
C LEU A 14 -12.48 -13.32 -11.52
N GLY A 15 -13.63 -13.25 -10.85
CA GLY A 15 -14.07 -14.30 -9.93
C GLY A 15 -14.32 -15.64 -10.62
N GLN A 16 -14.88 -15.64 -11.84
CA GLN A 16 -15.03 -16.83 -12.66
C GLN A 16 -13.68 -17.39 -13.11
N VAL A 17 -12.78 -16.53 -13.58
CA VAL A 17 -11.45 -16.93 -14.07
C VAL A 17 -10.58 -17.54 -12.96
N PHE A 18 -10.58 -16.95 -11.77
CA PHE A 18 -9.73 -17.40 -10.66
C PHE A 18 -10.42 -18.40 -9.72
N GLY A 19 -11.72 -18.66 -9.89
CA GLY A 19 -12.49 -19.55 -9.03
C GLY A 19 -12.58 -19.07 -7.57
N CYS A 20 -12.39 -17.78 -7.30
CA CYS A 20 -12.41 -17.22 -5.96
C CYS A 20 -13.02 -15.81 -5.94
N ALA A 21 -13.46 -15.37 -4.76
CA ALA A 21 -13.94 -14.00 -4.60
C ALA A 21 -12.80 -13.00 -4.81
N ILE A 22 -13.08 -11.88 -5.47
CA ILE A 22 -12.13 -10.77 -5.63
C ILE A 22 -12.46 -9.71 -4.58
N PRO A 23 -11.68 -9.61 -3.47
CA PRO A 23 -12.00 -8.73 -2.35
C PRO A 23 -11.47 -7.31 -2.54
N GLY A 24 -10.55 -7.09 -3.49
CA GLY A 24 -9.78 -5.86 -3.61
C GLY A 24 -10.00 -5.14 -4.93
N PHE A 25 -9.75 -3.84 -4.91
CA PHE A 25 -9.73 -3.01 -6.10
C PHE A 25 -8.46 -2.15 -6.15
N VAL A 26 -7.79 -2.17 -7.30
CA VAL A 26 -6.70 -1.24 -7.63
C VAL A 26 -7.19 -0.45 -8.85
N PRO A 27 -7.43 0.87 -8.73
CA PRO A 27 -7.98 1.63 -9.82
C PRO A 27 -6.90 1.92 -10.88
N PRO A 28 -7.29 2.12 -12.15
CA PRO A 28 -6.39 2.62 -13.18
C PRO A 28 -5.67 3.90 -12.70
N PHE A 29 -4.40 4.03 -13.07
CA PHE A 29 -3.53 5.16 -12.69
C PHE A 29 -3.41 5.42 -11.18
N ASN A 30 -3.83 4.48 -10.32
CA ASN A 30 -3.88 4.65 -8.87
C ASN A 30 -4.75 5.85 -8.43
N THR A 31 -5.80 6.18 -9.20
CA THR A 31 -6.68 7.33 -8.95
C THR A 31 -8.12 6.89 -8.79
N PHE A 32 -8.84 7.51 -7.85
CA PHE A 32 -10.26 7.27 -7.64
C PHE A 32 -10.96 8.54 -7.19
N ASP A 33 -12.28 8.57 -7.35
CA ASP A 33 -13.16 9.63 -6.90
C ASP A 33 -14.17 9.11 -5.84
N PRO A 34 -14.97 9.99 -5.21
CA PRO A 34 -15.96 9.55 -4.22
C PRO A 34 -16.98 8.55 -4.78
N ILE A 35 -17.34 8.66 -6.06
CA ILE A 35 -18.28 7.73 -6.73
C ILE A 35 -17.68 6.32 -6.77
N THR A 36 -16.39 6.22 -7.12
CA THR A 36 -15.65 4.96 -7.11
C THR A 36 -15.68 4.33 -5.73
N ALA A 37 -15.35 5.09 -4.68
CA ALA A 37 -15.31 4.59 -3.31
C ALA A 37 -16.70 4.14 -2.82
N ALA A 38 -17.76 4.88 -3.17
CA ALA A 38 -19.14 4.51 -2.84
C ALA A 38 -19.53 3.18 -3.50
N VAL A 39 -19.29 3.03 -4.81
CA VAL A 39 -19.57 1.78 -5.53
C VAL A 39 -18.81 0.60 -4.93
N LEU A 40 -17.52 0.76 -4.62
CA LEU A 40 -16.74 -0.33 -4.03
C LEU A 40 -17.29 -0.74 -2.66
N SER A 41 -17.70 0.23 -1.85
CA SER A 41 -18.31 -0.02 -0.54
C SER A 41 -19.65 -0.75 -0.67
N GLU A 42 -20.53 -0.29 -1.57
CA GLU A 42 -21.85 -0.90 -1.82
C GLU A 42 -21.75 -2.32 -2.38
N GLN A 43 -20.76 -2.57 -3.24
CA GLN A 43 -20.53 -3.90 -3.80
C GLN A 43 -19.82 -4.85 -2.81
N GLY A 44 -19.43 -4.38 -1.62
CA GLY A 44 -18.77 -5.23 -0.62
C GLY A 44 -17.35 -5.61 -1.01
N PHE A 45 -16.58 -4.67 -1.56
CA PHE A 45 -15.12 -4.80 -1.60
C PHE A 45 -14.55 -4.63 -0.19
N LEU A 46 -13.52 -5.40 0.14
CA LEU A 46 -12.80 -5.33 1.40
C LEU A 46 -11.84 -4.13 1.43
N TYR A 47 -11.15 -3.87 0.31
CA TYR A 47 -10.14 -2.82 0.25
C TYR A 47 -10.00 -2.15 -1.11
N LEU A 48 -9.49 -0.92 -1.07
CA LEU A 48 -9.07 -0.10 -2.20
C LEU A 48 -7.59 0.25 -2.02
N SER A 49 -6.77 -0.02 -3.03
CA SER A 49 -5.34 0.33 -3.04
C SER A 49 -5.04 1.27 -4.20
N ALA A 50 -4.72 2.52 -3.89
CA ALA A 50 -4.53 3.60 -4.86
C ALA A 50 -3.33 4.49 -4.47
N GLY A 51 -3.22 5.69 -5.06
CA GLY A 51 -2.28 6.71 -4.64
C GLY A 51 -2.70 7.34 -3.32
N SER A 52 -1.72 7.67 -2.48
CA SER A 52 -1.96 8.36 -1.20
C SER A 52 -2.57 9.76 -1.37
N GLU A 53 -2.44 10.33 -2.56
CA GLU A 53 -2.80 11.68 -2.97
C GLU A 53 -4.30 11.87 -3.29
N HIS A 54 -5.06 10.80 -3.49
CA HIS A 54 -6.46 10.87 -3.95
C HIS A 54 -7.46 10.49 -2.85
N GLY A 55 -8.53 11.29 -2.69
CA GLY A 55 -9.81 10.98 -2.01
C GLY A 55 -9.75 10.40 -0.58
N SER A 56 -10.84 10.43 0.18
CA SER A 56 -11.00 9.48 1.31
C SER A 56 -12.21 8.64 0.97
N ALA A 57 -12.08 7.32 1.10
CA ALA A 57 -13.22 6.44 1.10
C ALA A 57 -14.10 6.72 2.31
N GLU A 58 -15.38 6.38 2.16
CA GLU A 58 -16.36 6.53 3.22
C GLU A 58 -15.94 5.78 4.49
N PRO A 59 -16.07 6.38 5.69
CA PRO A 59 -15.59 5.77 6.91
C PRO A 59 -16.22 4.40 7.20
N GLY A 60 -15.39 3.42 7.51
CA GLY A 60 -15.81 2.20 8.20
C GLY A 60 -16.29 1.03 7.34
N ARG A 61 -16.37 1.16 6.00
CA ARG A 61 -16.79 0.06 5.11
C ARG A 61 -15.72 -0.44 4.15
N LEU A 62 -14.81 0.44 3.73
CA LEU A 62 -13.77 0.13 2.75
C LEU A 62 -12.40 0.47 3.33
N THR A 63 -11.51 -0.52 3.39
CA THR A 63 -10.14 -0.31 3.88
C THR A 63 -9.28 0.33 2.78
N GLU A 64 -8.72 1.50 3.06
CA GLU A 64 -7.76 2.17 2.16
C GLU A 64 -6.33 1.71 2.44
N LEU A 65 -5.65 1.16 1.43
CA LEU A 65 -4.24 0.76 1.48
C LEU A 65 -3.46 1.41 0.33
N PRO A 66 -3.13 2.71 0.39
CA PRO A 66 -2.44 3.35 -0.71
C PRO A 66 -1.03 2.78 -0.89
N ARG A 67 -0.54 2.82 -2.14
CA ARG A 67 0.88 2.57 -2.44
C ARG A 67 1.75 3.54 -1.63
N THR A 68 2.86 3.06 -1.11
CA THR A 68 3.82 3.86 -0.35
C THR A 68 5.16 4.00 -1.05
N CYS A 69 5.55 3.06 -1.93
CA CYS A 69 6.78 3.13 -2.70
C CYS A 69 6.69 2.32 -4.01
N GLN A 70 7.64 2.53 -4.92
CA GLN A 70 7.89 1.58 -6.01
C GLN A 70 8.63 0.34 -5.49
N LEU A 71 8.54 -0.80 -6.18
CA LEU A 71 9.26 -2.02 -5.82
C LEU A 71 10.78 -1.80 -5.76
N THR A 72 11.32 -0.98 -6.66
CA THR A 72 12.74 -0.58 -6.71
C THR A 72 13.19 0.16 -5.44
N GLU A 73 12.26 0.79 -4.71
CA GLU A 73 12.55 1.52 -3.46
C GLU A 73 12.38 0.65 -2.20
N LEU A 74 12.00 -0.63 -2.33
CA LEU A 74 11.59 -1.45 -1.18
C LEU A 74 12.72 -1.67 -0.15
N ARG A 75 13.97 -1.84 -0.62
CA ARG A 75 15.14 -1.96 0.26
C ARG A 75 15.41 -0.67 1.06
N PRO A 76 15.55 0.51 0.42
CA PRO A 76 15.57 1.80 1.11
C PRO A 76 14.38 2.02 2.06
N ALA A 77 13.16 1.68 1.64
CA ALA A 77 11.95 1.83 2.45
C ALA A 77 12.02 1.01 3.74
N LEU A 78 12.51 -0.24 3.67
CA LEU A 78 12.70 -1.07 4.85
C LEU A 78 13.82 -0.53 5.76
N ALA A 79 14.94 -0.09 5.18
CA ALA A 79 16.02 0.52 5.95
C ALA A 79 15.57 1.79 6.68
N GLU A 80 14.68 2.58 6.07
CA GLU A 80 14.06 3.72 6.72
C GLU A 80 13.10 3.30 7.83
N ALA A 81 12.18 2.37 7.57
CA ALA A 81 11.24 1.86 8.57
C ALA A 81 11.94 1.36 9.85
N ARG A 82 13.09 0.69 9.70
CA ARG A 82 13.91 0.20 10.83
C ARG A 82 14.48 1.28 11.73
N ARG A 83 14.57 2.54 11.26
CA ARG A 83 14.97 3.68 12.10
C ARG A 83 13.86 4.11 13.08
N HIS A 84 12.68 3.49 12.99
CA HIS A 84 11.49 3.75 13.81
C HIS A 84 11.02 2.47 14.50
N PRO A 85 11.81 1.88 15.42
CA PRO A 85 11.65 0.50 15.90
C PRO A 85 10.39 0.25 16.75
N HIS A 86 9.66 1.29 17.16
CA HIS A 86 8.46 1.18 17.99
C HIS A 86 7.14 1.15 17.19
N GLY A 87 7.23 1.02 15.87
CA GLY A 87 6.10 1.10 14.97
C GLY A 87 5.78 -0.20 14.24
N ASP A 88 4.56 -0.72 14.40
CA ASP A 88 3.95 -1.58 13.37
C ASP A 88 3.75 -0.70 12.13
N LEU A 89 4.55 -0.92 11.09
CA LEU A 89 4.58 -0.15 9.85
C LEU A 89 4.14 -1.03 8.69
N ALA A 90 3.35 -0.45 7.77
CA ALA A 90 2.97 -1.12 6.54
C ALA A 90 3.58 -0.42 5.34
N ILE A 91 4.32 -1.17 4.53
CA ILE A 91 4.86 -0.72 3.24
C ILE A 91 4.03 -1.41 2.15
N VAL A 92 3.47 -0.61 1.23
CA VAL A 92 2.72 -1.11 0.07
C VAL A 92 3.52 -0.76 -1.18
N ALA A 93 4.30 -1.73 -1.66
CA ALA A 93 5.10 -1.58 -2.86
C ALA A 93 4.25 -1.91 -4.10
N VAL A 94 4.35 -1.07 -5.13
CA VAL A 94 3.73 -1.33 -6.44
C VAL A 94 4.79 -1.79 -7.44
N MET A 95 4.38 -2.66 -8.35
CA MET A 95 5.15 -3.09 -9.52
C MET A 95 4.21 -3.27 -10.71
N HIS A 96 4.74 -3.08 -11.91
CA HIS A 96 4.06 -3.31 -13.17
C HIS A 96 4.89 -4.26 -14.02
N HIS A 97 4.25 -4.95 -14.96
CA HIS A 97 4.97 -5.84 -15.87
C HIS A 97 6.08 -5.11 -16.66
N TYR A 98 5.88 -3.84 -17.02
CA TYR A 98 6.87 -3.03 -17.74
C TYR A 98 8.02 -2.50 -16.88
N ASP A 99 8.02 -2.78 -15.58
CA ASP A 99 9.18 -2.55 -14.71
C ASP A 99 10.24 -3.66 -14.90
N PHE A 100 9.92 -4.71 -15.65
CA PHE A 100 10.75 -5.90 -15.87
C PHE A 100 11.25 -6.01 -17.31
N GLN A 101 12.51 -6.42 -17.48
CA GLN A 101 13.11 -6.61 -18.80
C GLN A 101 12.40 -7.68 -19.62
N GLU A 102 11.82 -8.68 -18.94
CA GLU A 102 11.03 -9.76 -19.53
C GLU A 102 9.75 -9.28 -20.22
N SER A 103 9.35 -8.02 -20.04
CA SER A 103 8.28 -7.41 -20.84
C SER A 103 8.74 -6.99 -22.24
N GLY A 104 9.99 -7.26 -22.63
CA GLY A 104 10.62 -6.80 -23.86
C GLY A 104 11.28 -5.42 -23.77
N ARG A 105 11.38 -4.85 -22.55
CA ARG A 105 12.01 -3.54 -22.29
C ARG A 105 13.40 -3.73 -21.69
N THR A 106 14.44 -3.78 -22.51
CA THR A 106 15.82 -3.98 -22.02
C THR A 106 16.33 -2.86 -21.11
N ASP A 107 15.71 -1.68 -21.16
CA ASP A 107 15.97 -0.53 -20.29
C ASP A 107 15.24 -0.58 -18.95
N ALA A 108 14.39 -1.60 -18.73
CA ALA A 108 13.62 -1.73 -17.50
C ALA A 108 14.53 -1.96 -16.28
N PRO A 109 14.17 -1.40 -15.10
CA PRO A 109 15.04 -1.35 -13.93
C PRO A 109 15.21 -2.70 -13.22
N LEU A 110 14.36 -3.69 -13.51
CA LEU A 110 14.35 -4.98 -12.84
C LEU A 110 14.33 -6.15 -13.82
N THR A 111 14.76 -7.32 -13.36
CA THR A 111 14.47 -8.63 -13.95
C THR A 111 13.58 -9.45 -13.01
N LEU A 112 12.92 -10.49 -13.54
CA LEU A 112 12.17 -11.46 -12.73
C LEU A 112 13.10 -12.24 -11.79
N GLU A 113 14.35 -12.45 -12.17
CA GLU A 113 15.38 -13.03 -11.30
C GLU A 113 15.65 -12.12 -10.09
N GLN A 114 15.82 -10.80 -10.31
CA GLN A 114 15.99 -9.83 -9.23
C GLN A 114 14.77 -9.76 -8.30
N LEU A 115 13.55 -9.95 -8.84
CA LEU A 115 12.33 -10.07 -8.02
C LEU A 115 12.37 -11.33 -7.13
N SER A 116 12.78 -12.47 -7.68
CA SER A 116 12.94 -13.72 -6.94
C SER A 116 13.94 -13.58 -5.80
N ASP A 117 15.09 -12.95 -6.08
CA ASP A 117 16.12 -12.67 -5.08
C ASP A 117 15.65 -11.71 -4.00
N LEU A 118 14.89 -10.67 -4.39
CA LEU A 118 14.28 -9.74 -3.44
C LEU A 118 13.32 -10.46 -2.49
N PHE A 119 12.46 -11.38 -2.99
CA PHE A 119 11.59 -12.16 -2.12
C PHE A 119 12.35 -13.12 -1.21
N ARG A 120 13.42 -13.75 -1.70
CA ARG A 120 14.28 -14.60 -0.86
C ARG A 120 14.90 -13.80 0.27
N TRP A 121 15.44 -12.61 -0.04
CA TRP A 121 16.01 -11.70 0.95
C TRP A 121 14.95 -11.21 1.95
N LEU A 122 13.76 -10.82 1.51
CA LEU A 122 12.66 -10.38 2.38
C LEU A 122 12.24 -11.47 3.38
N ARG A 123 12.18 -12.74 2.94
CA ARG A 123 11.84 -13.88 3.81
C ARG A 123 12.89 -14.18 4.88
N GLN A 124 14.13 -13.73 4.69
CA GLN A 124 15.22 -13.88 5.65
C GLN A 124 15.22 -12.75 6.71
N GLN A 125 14.39 -11.72 6.55
CA GLN A 125 14.32 -10.63 7.51
C GLN A 125 13.37 -10.99 8.67
N PRO A 126 13.85 -11.12 9.92
CA PRO A 126 13.03 -11.58 11.06
C PRO A 126 11.94 -10.58 11.46
N ASP A 127 12.11 -9.30 11.10
CA ASP A 127 11.22 -8.19 11.39
C ASP A 127 10.21 -7.90 10.26
N VAL A 128 10.25 -8.66 9.16
CA VAL A 128 9.37 -8.44 7.99
C VAL A 128 8.35 -9.55 7.85
N ARG A 129 7.10 -9.16 7.57
CA ARG A 129 6.03 -10.09 7.20
C ARG A 129 5.49 -9.72 5.82
N LEU A 130 5.63 -10.64 4.87
CA LEU A 130 5.03 -10.49 3.54
C LEU A 130 3.54 -10.85 3.59
N HIS A 131 2.71 -9.95 3.09
CA HIS A 131 1.26 -10.10 3.07
C HIS A 131 0.72 -9.74 1.69
N THR A 132 -0.35 -10.44 1.29
CA THR A 132 -1.24 -9.94 0.23
C THR A 132 -1.98 -8.72 0.76
N LEU A 133 -2.47 -7.86 -0.14
CA LEU A 133 -3.28 -6.70 0.25
C LEU A 133 -4.52 -7.12 1.05
N SER A 134 -5.19 -8.23 0.70
CA SER A 134 -6.33 -8.76 1.46
C SER A 134 -5.97 -9.09 2.92
N ARG A 135 -4.79 -9.70 3.13
CA ARG A 135 -4.32 -10.05 4.47
C ARG A 135 -3.90 -8.82 5.27
N LEU A 136 -3.29 -7.84 4.61
CA LEU A 136 -2.97 -6.55 5.21
C LEU A 136 -4.25 -5.79 5.60
N ALA A 137 -5.24 -5.75 4.71
CA ALA A 137 -6.52 -5.08 4.94
C ALA A 137 -7.27 -5.66 6.15
N SER A 138 -7.15 -6.97 6.36
CA SER A 138 -7.80 -7.68 7.47
C SER A 138 -7.06 -7.56 8.81
N ARG A 139 -5.86 -6.95 8.84
CA ARG A 139 -5.03 -6.85 10.04
C ARG A 139 -5.56 -5.84 11.05
N HIS A 140 -6.27 -4.82 10.58
CA HIS A 140 -6.95 -3.81 11.39
C HIS A 140 -8.30 -3.45 10.75
N ASP A 141 -9.19 -2.83 11.53
CA ASP A 141 -10.42 -2.29 10.97
C ASP A 141 -10.17 -1.14 9.97
N ALA A 142 -11.17 -0.86 9.12
CA ALA A 142 -11.10 0.19 8.12
C ALA A 142 -10.83 1.57 8.72
N ASN A 143 -11.27 1.84 9.96
CA ASN A 143 -11.05 3.12 10.64
C ASN A 143 -9.58 3.33 11.05
N THR A 144 -8.90 2.26 11.44
CA THR A 144 -7.48 2.26 11.80
C THR A 144 -6.64 2.56 10.56
N TRP A 145 -6.95 1.91 9.44
CA TRP A 145 -6.31 2.22 8.16
C TRP A 145 -6.60 3.63 7.68
N ARG A 146 -7.85 4.10 7.79
CA ARG A 146 -8.21 5.50 7.50
C ARG A 146 -7.36 6.48 8.31
N LYS A 147 -7.19 6.25 9.61
CA LYS A 147 -6.32 7.08 10.47
C LYS A 147 -4.86 7.00 10.01
N ALA A 148 -4.37 5.83 9.60
CA ALA A 148 -3.02 5.66 9.06
C ALA A 148 -2.80 6.49 7.78
N VAL A 149 -3.76 6.46 6.86
CA VAL A 149 -3.75 7.25 5.62
C VAL A 149 -3.77 8.75 5.93
N GLN A 150 -4.65 9.19 6.84
CA GLN A 150 -4.73 10.58 7.28
C GLN A 150 -3.41 11.07 7.89
N ARG A 151 -2.77 10.24 8.74
CA ARG A 151 -1.45 10.54 9.32
C ARG A 151 -0.39 10.66 8.24
N ASN A 152 -0.33 9.71 7.30
CA ASN A 152 0.62 9.77 6.19
C ASN A 152 0.43 11.06 5.37
N ARG A 153 -0.81 11.40 5.00
CA ARG A 153 -1.13 12.66 4.29
C ARG A 153 -0.73 13.90 5.08
N TRP A 154 -1.00 13.91 6.39
CA TRP A 154 -0.61 15.01 7.25
C TRP A 154 0.91 15.18 7.25
N VAL A 155 1.68 14.09 7.43
CA VAL A 155 3.15 14.10 7.41
C VAL A 155 3.69 14.62 6.07
N GLN A 156 3.11 14.18 4.94
CA GLN A 156 3.55 14.62 3.61
C GLN A 156 3.33 16.12 3.35
N ARG A 157 2.38 16.75 4.07
CA ARG A 157 2.11 18.19 4.00
C ARG A 157 2.96 19.04 4.96
N GLN A 158 3.73 18.41 5.85
CA GLN A 158 4.57 19.15 6.79
C GLN A 158 5.86 19.65 6.15
N HIS A 159 6.46 20.67 6.76
CA HIS A 159 7.81 21.12 6.41
C HIS A 159 8.81 19.95 6.51
N TRP A 160 9.84 19.95 5.64
CA TRP A 160 10.74 18.80 5.47
C TRP A 160 11.42 18.33 6.76
N ARG A 161 11.70 19.24 7.71
CA ARG A 161 12.27 18.93 9.03
C ARG A 161 11.35 18.06 9.90
N ILE A 162 10.04 18.29 9.81
CA ILE A 162 9.03 17.49 10.52
C ILE A 162 8.85 16.18 9.77
N ARG A 163 8.77 16.23 8.43
CA ARG A 163 8.66 15.01 7.61
C ARG A 163 9.82 14.04 7.85
N SER A 164 11.04 14.54 8.06
CA SER A 164 12.23 13.70 8.25
C SER A 164 12.28 12.90 9.55
N VAL A 165 11.38 13.16 10.52
CA VAL A 165 11.31 12.37 11.76
C VAL A 165 10.29 11.23 11.69
N PHE A 166 9.56 11.10 10.58
CA PHE A 166 8.58 10.04 10.32
C PHE A 166 9.01 9.18 9.12
N PRO A 167 8.58 7.90 9.06
CA PRO A 167 8.89 7.04 7.92
C PRO A 167 8.16 7.50 6.65
N ARG A 168 8.92 7.82 5.60
CA ARG A 168 8.44 8.33 4.32
C ARG A 168 7.64 7.31 3.51
N TYR A 169 8.02 6.04 3.59
CA TYR A 169 7.52 4.96 2.73
C TYR A 169 6.55 4.02 3.44
N SER A 170 5.89 4.47 4.51
CA SER A 170 5.09 3.58 5.35
C SER A 170 3.80 4.22 5.84
N LEU A 171 2.77 3.39 5.97
CA LEU A 171 1.56 3.71 6.71
C LEU A 171 1.81 3.48 8.21
N MET A 172 1.17 4.34 9.02
CA MET A 172 1.30 4.37 10.48
C MET A 172 -0.07 4.08 11.14
N PRO A 173 -0.45 2.80 11.31
CA PRO A 173 -1.71 2.38 11.96
C PRO A 173 -1.95 2.99 13.33
N HIS A 174 -0.90 3.22 14.11
CA HIS A 174 -1.00 3.72 15.47
C HIS A 174 -0.70 5.22 15.58
N THR A 175 -0.72 5.74 16.81
CA THR A 175 -0.43 7.14 17.11
C THR A 175 0.98 7.56 16.67
N LEU A 176 1.12 8.78 16.14
CA LEU A 176 2.36 9.28 15.54
C LEU A 176 3.58 9.24 16.48
N PHE A 177 3.40 9.44 17.79
CA PHE A 177 4.50 9.42 18.75
C PHE A 177 5.24 8.07 18.79
N ARG A 178 4.59 6.96 18.39
CA ARG A 178 5.24 5.64 18.28
C ARG A 178 6.24 5.55 17.13
N TYR A 179 6.17 6.49 16.18
CA TYR A 179 6.95 6.47 14.94
C TYR A 179 7.93 7.63 14.86
N VAL A 180 8.02 8.49 15.88
CA VAL A 180 9.04 9.53 15.92
C VAL A 180 10.40 8.85 16.05
N ARG A 181 11.32 9.18 15.14
CA ARG A 181 12.70 8.71 15.23
C ARG A 181 13.27 9.06 16.60
N LEU A 182 13.79 8.08 17.32
CA LEU A 182 14.57 8.36 18.53
C LEU A 182 15.87 9.05 18.12
N THR A 183 16.01 10.32 18.47
CA THR A 183 17.31 10.99 18.46
C THR A 183 17.99 10.69 19.79
N GLY A 184 18.89 9.72 19.81
CA GLY A 184 19.73 9.41 20.97
C GLY A 184 19.63 7.97 21.46
N THR A 185 20.47 7.11 20.88
CA THR A 185 21.32 6.20 21.63
C THR A 185 22.58 5.99 20.79
N PRO A 186 23.73 6.56 21.19
CA PRO A 186 25.00 6.09 20.65
C PRO A 186 25.19 4.65 21.14
N THR A 187 25.43 3.72 20.21
CA THR A 187 26.20 2.52 20.55
C THR A 187 27.67 2.89 20.58
#